data_AF-A0A0S8L4F9-F1
#
_entry.id   AF-A0A0S8L4F9-F1
#
_cell.length_a   1.000
_cell.length_b   1.000
_cell.length_c   1.000
_cell.angle_alpha   90.00
_cell.angle_beta   90.00
_cell.angle_gamma   90.00
#
_symmetry.space_group_name_H-M   'P 1'
#
loop_
_entity.id
_entity.type
_entity.pdbx_description
1 polymer ?
#
loop_
_entity_poly.entity_id
_entity_poly.type
_entity_poly.pdbx_seq_one_letter_code
_entity_poly.pdbx_strand_id
1 'polypeptide(L)'
;MPKEATAKKTPAKEAKEPEVTQEPAKEAAPEAPAKSAPVTQSRFGLQAEFNTPWRVNVELGTTPEETLDEKYWQHISQHFRPGDTIVVMPDDMSWKQVLHVVASGRNYTIVEQEEFYQYKSAMVASVDAPSEYDIEFAGSHYKWRVRLGDRVLKDGFETRPLAARWAANHQAATER
;
A
#
# COMPACT_ATOMS: atom_id res chain seq x y z
N MET A 1 5.34 56.95 -52.58
CA MET A 1 4.15 56.09 -52.55
C MET A 1 3.44 56.25 -51.21
N PRO A 2 2.10 56.18 -51.16
CA PRO A 2 1.18 56.95 -50.30
C PRO A 2 0.72 56.13 -49.05
N LYS A 3 -0.05 56.56 -48.02
CA LYS A 3 -1.17 57.51 -47.85
C LYS A 3 -1.27 58.00 -46.38
N GLU A 4 -2.02 59.09 -46.22
CA GLU A 4 -2.52 59.77 -45.02
C GLU A 4 -3.13 58.86 -43.92
N ALA A 5 -3.04 59.33 -42.67
CA ALA A 5 -3.98 58.98 -41.61
C ALA A 5 -4.30 60.22 -40.76
N THR A 6 -5.53 60.72 -40.91
CA THR A 6 -6.10 61.85 -40.15
C THR A 6 -7.03 61.27 -39.06
N ALA A 7 -6.74 61.52 -37.78
CA ALA A 7 -7.61 61.12 -36.66
C ALA A 7 -8.24 62.37 -36.00
N LYS A 8 -9.57 62.45 -36.06
CA LYS A 8 -10.43 63.47 -35.42
C LYS A 8 -10.94 63.00 -34.04
N LYS A 9 -10.59 63.78 -33.02
CA LYS A 9 -11.39 64.31 -31.88
C LYS A 9 -12.77 63.68 -31.52
N THR A 10 -12.81 63.04 -30.33
CA THR A 10 -13.70 63.16 -29.12
C THR A 10 -15.21 63.49 -29.33
N PRO A 11 -16.18 62.91 -28.57
CA PRO A 11 -16.45 63.32 -27.17
C PRO A 11 -16.98 62.25 -26.16
N ALA A 12 -16.93 62.64 -24.89
CA ALA A 12 -17.30 61.91 -23.67
C ALA A 12 -18.83 61.77 -23.44
N LYS A 13 -19.24 60.76 -22.64
CA LYS A 13 -20.49 60.83 -21.84
C LYS A 13 -20.52 59.81 -20.68
N GLU A 14 -20.46 60.38 -19.48
CA GLU A 14 -21.11 60.01 -18.21
C GLU A 14 -22.10 58.83 -18.26
N ALA A 15 -21.82 57.76 -17.49
CA ALA A 15 -22.69 56.61 -17.30
C ALA A 15 -23.23 56.59 -15.86
N LYS A 16 -24.54 56.66 -15.79
CA LYS A 16 -25.44 56.67 -14.63
C LYS A 16 -25.82 55.21 -14.32
N GLU A 17 -25.88 54.81 -13.06
CA GLU A 17 -26.50 53.55 -12.59
C GLU A 17 -27.93 53.39 -13.14
N PRO A 18 -28.35 52.13 -13.35
CA PRO A 18 -29.69 51.77 -12.93
C PRO A 18 -29.72 50.47 -12.10
N GLU A 19 -30.28 50.62 -10.90
CA GLU A 19 -31.47 49.93 -10.40
C GLU A 19 -31.51 48.39 -10.46
N VAL A 20 -31.20 47.82 -9.31
CA VAL A 20 -31.41 46.42 -8.95
C VAL A 20 -32.91 46.12 -8.86
N THR A 21 -33.44 45.37 -9.83
CA THR A 21 -34.70 44.64 -9.67
C THR A 21 -34.37 43.22 -9.20
N GLN A 22 -34.62 42.91 -7.92
CA GLN A 22 -34.57 41.55 -7.40
C GLN A 22 -35.86 40.82 -7.77
N GLU A 23 -35.77 39.89 -8.71
CA GLU A 23 -36.73 38.79 -8.83
C GLU A 23 -36.50 37.83 -7.65
N PRO A 24 -37.55 37.37 -6.95
CA PRO A 24 -37.39 36.50 -5.79
C PRO A 24 -36.86 35.13 -6.21
N ALA A 25 -35.72 34.77 -5.63
CA ALA A 25 -35.12 33.44 -5.74
C ALA A 25 -36.13 32.38 -5.30
N LYS A 26 -36.65 31.63 -6.28
CA LYS A 26 -37.41 30.43 -6.05
C LYS A 26 -36.43 29.36 -5.58
N GLU A 27 -36.38 29.19 -4.26
CA GLU A 27 -35.70 28.13 -3.55
C GLU A 27 -35.99 26.78 -4.21
N ALA A 28 -34.99 26.27 -4.94
CA ALA A 28 -35.04 24.96 -5.58
C ALA A 28 -34.88 23.90 -4.48
N ALA A 29 -36.00 23.26 -4.13
CA ALA A 29 -36.00 22.05 -3.33
C ALA A 29 -35.05 21.01 -3.94
N PRO A 30 -34.33 20.22 -3.12
CA PRO A 30 -33.37 19.24 -3.60
C PRO A 30 -34.08 18.23 -4.51
N GLU A 31 -33.66 18.21 -5.77
CA GLU A 31 -34.15 17.31 -6.80
C GLU A 31 -33.88 15.86 -6.35
N ALA A 32 -34.94 15.07 -6.19
CA ALA A 32 -34.84 13.67 -5.82
C ALA A 32 -33.87 12.93 -6.77
N PRO A 33 -33.01 12.03 -6.27
CA PRO A 33 -31.98 11.42 -7.10
C PRO A 33 -32.62 10.70 -8.29
N ALA A 34 -32.19 11.09 -9.50
CA ALA A 34 -32.64 10.46 -10.73
C ALA A 34 -32.47 8.94 -10.64
N LYS A 35 -33.51 8.18 -11.01
CA LYS A 35 -33.50 6.72 -10.96
C LYS A 35 -32.32 6.19 -11.79
N SER A 36 -31.46 5.37 -11.19
CA SER A 36 -30.27 4.81 -11.85
C SER A 36 -30.66 3.94 -13.05
N ALA A 37 -30.00 4.14 -14.19
CA ALA A 37 -30.17 3.29 -15.36
C ALA A 37 -29.79 1.84 -15.04
N PRO A 38 -30.47 0.85 -15.65
CA PRO A 38 -30.15 -0.56 -15.45
C PRO A 38 -28.72 -0.88 -15.91
N VAL A 39 -28.03 -1.77 -15.18
CA VAL A 39 -26.67 -2.20 -15.49
C VAL A 39 -26.63 -2.90 -16.85
N THR A 40 -25.69 -2.52 -17.70
CA THR A 40 -25.48 -3.14 -19.01
C THR A 40 -24.60 -4.38 -18.89
N GLN A 41 -24.74 -5.32 -19.83
CA GLN A 41 -23.90 -6.54 -19.87
C GLN A 41 -22.39 -6.22 -19.94
N SER A 42 -22.01 -5.07 -20.53
CA SER A 42 -20.63 -4.60 -20.57
C SER A 42 -20.02 -4.24 -19.20
N ARG A 43 -20.85 -4.05 -18.17
CA ARG A 43 -20.43 -3.76 -16.79
C ARG A 43 -20.54 -4.99 -15.87
N PHE A 44 -20.81 -6.16 -16.45
CA PHE A 44 -20.96 -7.42 -15.74
C PHE A 44 -19.97 -8.44 -16.30
N GLY A 45 -19.21 -9.07 -15.43
CA GLY A 45 -18.20 -10.07 -15.80
C GLY A 45 -17.72 -10.85 -14.59
N LEU A 46 -16.87 -11.84 -14.81
CA LEU A 46 -16.34 -12.68 -13.74
C LEU A 46 -15.29 -11.90 -12.94
N GLN A 47 -15.46 -11.82 -11.63
CA GLN A 47 -14.54 -11.09 -10.75
C GLN A 47 -13.08 -11.53 -10.91
N ALA A 48 -12.83 -12.82 -11.13
CA ALA A 48 -11.47 -13.36 -11.31
C ALA A 48 -10.75 -12.85 -12.57
N GLU A 49 -11.46 -12.30 -13.56
CA GLU A 49 -10.87 -11.66 -14.73
C GLU A 49 -10.40 -10.23 -14.45
N PHE A 50 -11.03 -9.57 -13.46
CA PHE A 50 -10.76 -8.18 -13.11
C PHE A 50 -9.84 -8.03 -11.90
N ASN A 51 -9.93 -8.94 -10.93
CA ASN A 51 -9.19 -8.86 -9.67
C ASN A 51 -8.30 -10.09 -9.50
N THR A 52 -7.01 -9.86 -9.38
CA THR A 52 -6.01 -10.89 -9.06
C THR A 52 -5.63 -10.79 -7.59
N PRO A 53 -5.71 -11.89 -6.81
CA PRO A 53 -5.19 -11.92 -5.45
C PRO A 53 -3.66 -12.08 -5.47
N TRP A 54 -2.96 -11.10 -4.92
CA TRP A 54 -1.50 -11.10 -4.77
C TRP A 54 -1.12 -11.47 -3.34
N ARG A 55 0.01 -12.17 -3.19
CA ARG A 55 0.61 -12.44 -1.88
C ARG A 55 1.96 -11.77 -1.82
N VAL A 56 2.20 -11.02 -0.74
CA VAL A 56 3.47 -10.33 -0.48
C VAL A 56 3.93 -10.73 0.91
N ASN A 57 5.15 -11.27 0.98
CA ASN A 57 5.83 -11.51 2.24
C ASN A 57 6.78 -10.34 2.51
N VAL A 58 6.66 -9.70 3.68
CA VAL A 58 7.48 -8.54 4.06
C VAL A 58 8.53 -8.91 5.10
N GLU A 59 9.63 -8.16 5.10
CA GLU A 59 10.73 -8.37 6.02
C GLU A 59 10.33 -8.04 7.47
N LEU A 60 10.99 -8.72 8.41
CA LEU A 60 10.85 -8.48 9.85
C LEU A 60 11.15 -7.01 10.18
N GLY A 61 10.21 -6.37 10.86
CA GLY A 61 10.29 -4.95 11.21
C GLY A 61 9.51 -4.02 10.30
N THR A 62 9.04 -4.49 9.14
CA THR A 62 8.09 -3.73 8.31
C THR A 62 6.79 -3.52 9.09
N THR A 63 6.38 -2.27 9.20
CA THR A 63 5.12 -1.92 9.87
C THR A 63 3.94 -1.99 8.89
N PRO A 64 2.71 -2.29 9.38
CA PRO A 64 1.51 -2.26 8.54
C PRO A 64 1.16 -0.86 8.00
N GLU A 65 1.79 0.19 8.52
CA GLU A 65 1.59 1.57 8.07
C GLU A 65 2.47 1.88 6.86
N GLU A 66 3.70 1.36 6.82
CA GLU A 66 4.60 1.51 5.67
C GLU A 66 4.05 0.84 4.40
N THR A 67 3.30 -0.26 4.55
CA THR A 67 2.65 -0.96 3.44
C THR A 67 1.49 -0.17 2.82
N LEU A 68 1.02 0.90 3.48
CA LEU A 68 0.03 1.83 2.93
C LEU A 68 0.67 2.96 2.12
N ASP A 69 2.00 3.17 2.23
CA ASP A 69 2.70 4.16 1.42
C ASP A 69 2.78 3.70 -0.05
N GLU A 70 2.39 4.58 -0.96
CA GLU A 70 2.42 4.34 -2.40
C GLU A 70 3.83 4.00 -2.91
N LYS A 71 4.86 4.59 -2.31
CA LYS A 71 6.26 4.39 -2.69
C LYS A 71 6.78 3.01 -2.33
N TYR A 72 6.20 2.36 -1.32
CA TYR A 72 6.56 1.00 -0.93
C TYR A 72 6.39 0.04 -2.11
N TRP A 73 5.36 0.28 -2.93
CA TRP A 73 4.97 -0.56 -4.04
C TRP A 73 5.64 -0.20 -5.37
N GLN A 74 6.47 0.86 -5.42
CA GLN A 74 6.98 1.43 -6.68
C GLN A 74 7.72 0.43 -7.58
N HIS A 75 8.39 -0.56 -6.99
CA HIS A 75 9.20 -1.54 -7.72
C HIS A 75 8.38 -2.67 -8.34
N ILE A 76 7.16 -2.89 -7.85
CA ILE A 76 6.27 -3.97 -8.28
C ILE A 76 4.92 -3.45 -8.79
N SER A 77 4.75 -2.13 -8.90
CA SER A 77 3.48 -1.50 -9.29
C SER A 77 2.99 -1.94 -10.66
N GLN A 78 3.89 -2.27 -11.59
CA GLN A 78 3.54 -2.74 -12.93
C GLN A 78 2.76 -4.07 -12.95
N HIS A 79 2.76 -4.82 -11.86
CA HIS A 79 2.00 -6.06 -11.74
C HIS A 79 0.56 -5.83 -11.31
N PHE A 80 0.25 -4.68 -10.70
CA PHE A 80 -1.05 -4.43 -10.12
C PHE A 80 -2.00 -3.75 -11.11
N ARG A 81 -3.28 -4.04 -10.95
CA ARG A 81 -4.38 -3.35 -11.61
C ARG A 81 -5.34 -2.78 -10.57
N PRO A 82 -6.02 -1.66 -10.88
CA PRO A 82 -7.13 -1.20 -10.05
C PRO A 82 -8.15 -2.32 -9.84
N GLY A 83 -8.53 -2.58 -8.59
CA GLY A 83 -9.42 -3.67 -8.20
C GLY A 83 -8.71 -4.90 -7.63
N ASP A 84 -7.39 -5.05 -7.83
CA ASP A 84 -6.63 -6.16 -7.28
C ASP A 84 -6.62 -6.16 -5.74
N THR A 85 -6.44 -7.33 -5.16
CA THR A 85 -6.33 -7.52 -3.70
C THR A 85 -4.91 -7.98 -3.38
N ILE A 86 -4.25 -7.34 -2.42
CA ILE A 86 -2.91 -7.70 -1.96
C ILE A 86 -3.00 -8.21 -0.53
N VAL A 87 -2.54 -9.43 -0.29
CA VAL A 87 -2.41 -10.02 1.03
C VAL A 87 -0.97 -9.89 1.49
N VAL A 88 -0.75 -9.05 2.49
CA VAL A 88 0.55 -8.78 3.08
C VAL A 88 0.70 -9.57 4.37
N MET A 89 1.81 -10.29 4.50
CA MET A 89 2.17 -11.03 5.70
C MET A 89 3.66 -10.83 6.00
N PRO A 90 4.04 -10.48 7.23
CA PRO A 90 5.43 -10.48 7.65
C PRO A 90 5.97 -11.90 7.77
N ASP A 91 7.28 -12.02 7.70
CA ASP A 91 7.98 -13.30 7.83
C ASP A 91 7.72 -14.01 9.18
N ASP A 92 7.56 -13.26 10.27
CA ASP A 92 7.21 -13.83 11.60
C ASP A 92 5.75 -14.25 11.73
N MET A 93 4.92 -13.99 10.72
CA MET A 93 3.47 -14.18 10.78
C MET A 93 2.82 -13.48 11.98
N SER A 94 3.36 -12.36 12.44
CA SER A 94 2.83 -11.59 13.57
C SER A 94 1.50 -10.88 13.25
N TRP A 95 1.28 -10.54 11.99
CA TRP A 95 0.03 -9.94 11.51
C TRP A 95 -0.27 -10.36 10.07
N LYS A 96 -1.47 -10.02 9.59
CA LYS A 96 -1.89 -10.15 8.20
C LYS A 96 -2.69 -8.90 7.85
N GLN A 97 -2.43 -8.33 6.69
CA GLN A 97 -3.17 -7.19 6.16
C GLN A 97 -3.65 -7.53 4.75
N VAL A 98 -4.89 -7.16 4.45
CA VAL A 98 -5.47 -7.25 3.12
C VAL A 98 -5.67 -5.84 2.61
N LEU A 99 -5.10 -5.55 1.46
CA LEU A 99 -5.12 -4.25 0.82
C LEU A 99 -5.88 -4.33 -0.50
N HIS A 100 -6.62 -3.28 -0.82
CA HIS A 100 -7.30 -3.10 -2.08
C HIS A 100 -6.56 -2.07 -2.93
N VAL A 101 -6.26 -2.40 -4.19
CA VAL A 101 -5.59 -1.49 -5.12
C VAL A 101 -6.60 -0.53 -5.72
N VAL A 102 -6.55 0.74 -5.31
CA VAL A 102 -7.41 1.80 -5.84
C VAL A 102 -6.93 2.27 -7.21
N ALA A 103 -5.62 2.47 -7.34
CA ALA A 103 -4.99 2.89 -8.58
C ALA A 103 -3.55 2.37 -8.66
N SER A 104 -3.07 2.10 -9.87
CA SER A 104 -1.65 1.75 -10.06
C SER A 104 -1.13 2.32 -11.38
N GLY A 105 0.15 2.67 -11.38
CA GLY A 105 0.88 3.16 -12.54
C GLY A 105 2.31 2.65 -12.55
N ARG A 106 3.18 3.27 -13.35
CA ARG A 106 4.53 2.74 -13.60
C ARG A 106 5.43 2.70 -12.36
N ASN A 107 5.26 3.65 -11.44
CA ASN A 107 6.11 3.84 -10.25
C ASN A 107 5.29 4.16 -8.98
N TYR A 108 3.98 3.90 -8.99
CA TYR A 108 3.11 4.19 -7.85
C TYR A 108 1.97 3.18 -7.79
N THR A 109 1.51 2.87 -6.58
CA THR A 109 0.29 2.10 -6.33
C THR A 109 -0.42 2.71 -5.14
N ILE A 110 -1.64 3.19 -5.34
CA ILE A 110 -2.51 3.66 -4.28
C ILE A 110 -3.29 2.48 -3.76
N VAL A 111 -3.14 2.19 -2.48
CA VAL A 111 -3.79 1.07 -1.80
C VAL A 111 -4.60 1.57 -0.62
N GLU A 112 -5.71 0.92 -0.34
CA GLU A 112 -6.50 1.11 0.87
C GLU A 112 -6.54 -0.17 1.68
N GLN A 113 -6.58 -0.05 3.01
CA GLN A 113 -6.71 -1.21 3.87
C GLN A 113 -8.15 -1.74 3.84
N GLU A 114 -8.30 -3.01 3.49
CA GLU A 114 -9.57 -3.73 3.52
C GLU A 114 -9.72 -4.49 4.84
N GLU A 115 -8.71 -5.27 5.23
CA GLU A 115 -8.70 -6.02 6.48
C GLU A 115 -7.33 -5.94 7.17
N PHE A 116 -7.35 -5.95 8.50
CA PHE A 116 -6.14 -6.11 9.30
C PHE A 116 -6.39 -7.08 10.44
N TYR A 117 -5.49 -8.04 10.58
CA TYR A 117 -5.52 -9.03 11.64
C TYR A 117 -4.16 -9.13 12.30
N GLN A 118 -4.08 -8.79 13.58
CA GLN A 118 -2.90 -9.04 14.38
C GLN A 118 -3.01 -10.41 15.04
N TYR A 119 -2.10 -11.32 14.71
CA TYR A 119 -2.04 -12.60 15.39
C TYR A 119 -1.60 -12.34 16.82
N LYS A 120 -2.35 -12.86 17.80
CA LYS A 120 -1.84 -12.98 19.17
C LYS A 120 -0.66 -13.92 19.08
N SER A 121 0.54 -13.34 19.07
CA SER A 121 1.80 -14.05 18.97
C SER A 121 1.76 -15.27 19.89
N ALA A 122 1.67 -16.48 19.32
CA ALA A 122 2.45 -17.54 19.88
C ALA A 122 3.86 -17.13 19.50
N MET A 123 4.53 -16.35 20.37
CA MET A 123 5.96 -16.13 20.26
C MET A 123 6.53 -17.49 19.89
N VAL A 124 7.12 -17.63 18.71
CA VAL A 124 7.99 -18.77 18.49
C VAL A 124 9.07 -18.53 19.52
N ALA A 125 8.88 -19.15 20.68
CA ALA A 125 9.75 -18.98 21.82
C ALA A 125 11.15 -19.11 21.24
N SER A 126 11.97 -18.08 21.42
CA SER A 126 13.41 -18.27 21.45
C SER A 126 13.59 -19.35 22.50
N VAL A 127 13.63 -20.60 22.07
CA VAL A 127 13.87 -21.69 23.00
C VAL A 127 15.35 -21.58 23.20
N ASP A 128 15.73 -20.96 24.31
CA ASP A 128 17.09 -20.88 24.80
C ASP A 128 17.75 -22.21 24.46
N ALA A 129 18.66 -22.17 23.48
CA ALA A 129 19.59 -23.27 23.38
C ALA A 129 20.38 -23.26 24.69
N PRO A 130 20.89 -24.40 25.18
CA PRO A 130 21.80 -24.42 26.33
C PRO A 130 23.15 -23.71 26.08
N SER A 131 23.20 -22.79 25.10
CA SER A 131 24.34 -22.06 24.58
C SER A 131 23.97 -20.57 24.47
N GLU A 132 24.95 -19.66 24.46
CA GLU A 132 24.74 -18.21 24.24
C GLU A 132 24.03 -17.86 22.90
N TYR A 133 23.75 -18.84 22.05
CA TYR A 133 23.08 -18.66 20.77
C TYR A 133 21.57 -18.78 20.86
N ASP A 134 20.88 -17.80 20.30
CA ASP A 134 19.44 -17.82 20.10
C ASP A 134 19.09 -18.48 18.77
N ILE A 135 18.15 -19.43 18.80
CA ILE A 135 17.64 -20.10 17.61
C ILE A 135 16.18 -19.72 17.42
N GLU A 136 15.89 -18.98 16.36
CA GLU A 136 14.55 -18.50 16.05
C GLU A 136 14.16 -18.79 14.60
N PHE A 137 12.86 -18.95 14.38
CA PHE A 137 12.31 -19.05 13.03
C PHE A 137 12.01 -17.65 12.51
N ALA A 138 12.74 -17.23 11.49
CA ALA A 138 12.68 -15.89 10.91
C ALA A 138 11.86 -15.86 9.59
N GLY A 139 10.86 -16.73 9.51
CA GLY A 139 9.92 -16.76 8.39
C GLY A 139 10.34 -17.59 7.20
N SER A 140 9.61 -17.44 6.09
CA SER A 140 9.75 -18.34 4.94
C SER A 140 11.04 -18.10 4.15
N HIS A 141 11.53 -16.87 4.15
CA HIS A 141 12.73 -16.49 3.40
C HIS A 141 14.00 -16.90 4.17
N TYR A 142 14.11 -16.45 5.42
CA TYR A 142 15.30 -16.70 6.26
C TYR A 142 15.26 -18.06 7.00
N LYS A 143 14.11 -18.75 6.98
CA LYS A 143 13.88 -20.05 7.65
C LYS A 143 14.37 -20.01 9.11
N TRP A 144 15.00 -21.08 9.60
CA TRP A 144 15.63 -21.09 10.92
C TRP A 144 16.96 -20.34 10.87
N ARG A 145 17.18 -19.42 11.81
CA ARG A 145 18.43 -18.67 11.97
C ARG A 145 19.02 -18.82 13.37
N VAL A 146 20.33 -18.66 13.46
CA VAL A 146 21.13 -18.68 14.68
C VAL A 146 21.69 -17.28 14.92
N ARG A 147 21.45 -16.74 16.11
CA ARG A 147 21.87 -15.41 16.56
C ARG A 147 22.75 -15.50 17.79
N LEU A 148 23.54 -14.47 18.01
CA LEU A 148 24.26 -14.20 19.25
C LEU A 148 23.97 -12.75 19.62
N GLY A 149 23.03 -12.54 20.56
CA GLY A 149 22.46 -11.22 20.83
C GLY A 149 21.81 -10.60 19.58
N ASP A 150 22.24 -9.38 19.22
CA ASP A 150 21.70 -8.66 18.06
C ASP A 150 22.28 -9.09 16.71
N ARG A 151 23.29 -9.97 16.70
CA ARG A 151 23.95 -10.39 15.47
C ARG A 151 23.42 -11.73 14.97
N VAL A 152 22.97 -11.77 13.71
CA VAL A 152 22.71 -13.01 12.98
C VAL A 152 24.04 -13.61 12.52
N LEU A 153 24.32 -14.86 12.92
CA LEU A 153 25.53 -15.57 12.53
C LEU A 153 25.32 -16.41 11.28
N LYS A 154 24.15 -17.06 11.20
CA LYS A 154 23.76 -17.87 10.04
C LYS A 154 22.25 -18.07 9.98
N ASP A 155 21.71 -18.03 8.77
CA ASP A 155 20.31 -18.28 8.46
C ASP A 155 20.14 -19.36 7.38
N GLY A 156 18.89 -19.64 7.00
CA GLY A 156 18.54 -20.55 5.91
C GLY A 156 18.46 -22.02 6.28
N PHE A 157 18.49 -22.37 7.58
CA PHE A 157 18.35 -23.77 8.00
C PHE A 157 16.91 -24.25 7.79
N GLU A 158 16.76 -25.42 7.15
CA GLU A 158 15.42 -25.97 6.87
C GLU A 158 14.69 -26.45 8.13
N THR A 159 15.45 -26.89 9.13
CA THR A 159 14.89 -27.44 10.36
C THR A 159 15.65 -26.91 11.57
N ARG A 160 14.92 -26.74 12.69
CA ARG A 160 15.50 -26.35 13.99
C ARG A 160 16.69 -27.22 14.43
N PRO A 161 16.65 -28.57 14.33
CA PRO A 161 17.78 -29.40 14.74
C PRO A 161 19.06 -29.13 13.95
N LEU A 162 18.93 -28.75 12.67
CA LEU A 162 20.07 -28.40 11.82
C LEU A 162 20.74 -27.10 12.29
N ALA A 163 19.93 -26.10 12.63
CA ALA A 163 20.39 -24.84 13.23
C ALA A 163 21.05 -25.07 14.60
N ALA A 164 20.44 -25.89 15.46
CA ALA A 164 20.97 -26.23 16.78
C ALA A 164 22.31 -26.97 16.71
N ARG A 165 22.44 -27.93 15.77
CA ARG A 165 23.70 -28.63 15.54
C ARG A 165 24.80 -27.67 15.06
N TRP A 166 24.45 -26.69 14.22
CA TRP A 166 25.40 -25.68 13.80
C TRP A 166 25.85 -24.79 14.96
N ALA A 167 24.91 -24.33 15.80
CA ALA A 167 25.21 -23.51 16.98
C ALA A 167 26.18 -24.22 17.94
N ALA A 168 25.91 -25.50 18.26
CA ALA A 168 26.79 -26.31 19.11
C ALA A 168 28.21 -26.48 18.53
N ASN A 169 28.32 -26.72 17.22
CA ASN A 169 29.63 -26.82 16.55
C ASN A 169 30.37 -25.47 16.54
N HIS A 170 29.66 -24.36 16.36
CA HIS A 170 30.24 -23.02 16.36
C HIS A 170 30.75 -22.64 17.76
N GLN A 171 30.00 -22.99 18.81
CA GLN A 171 30.42 -22.82 20.19
C GLN A 171 31.74 -23.56 20.47
N ALA A 172 31.79 -24.85 20.16
CA ALA A 172 32.97 -25.68 20.38
C ALA A 172 34.21 -25.23 19.59
N ALA A 173 34.01 -24.53 18.47
CA ALA A 173 35.10 -23.96 17.69
C ALA A 173 35.61 -22.62 18.27
N THR A 174 34.76 -21.87 18.97
CA THR A 174 35.09 -20.54 19.53
C THR A 174 35.65 -20.65 20.95
N GLU A 175 35.28 -21.68 21.71
CA GLU A 175 35.80 -21.95 23.07
C GLU A 175 37.16 -22.67 23.10
N ARG A 176 37.79 -22.90 21.93
CA ARG A 176 39.16 -23.44 21.81
C ARG A 176 40.20 -22.34 21.65
#